data_AF-A0A0W0ZC74-F1
#
_entry.id   AF-A0A0W0ZC74-F1
#
_cell.length_a   1.000
_cell.length_b   1.000
_cell.length_c   1.000
_cell.angle_alpha   90.00
_cell.angle_beta   90.00
_cell.angle_gamma   90.00
#
_symmetry.space_group_name_H-M   'P 1'
#
loop_
_entity.id
_entity.type
_entity.pdbx_description
1 polymer ?
#
loop_
_entity_poly.entity_id
_entity_poly.type
_entity_poly.pdbx_seq_one_letter_code
_entity_poly.pdbx_strand_id
1 'polypeptide(L)'
;MGKTDYCLSQRLFAIRANQKFVLSIYLYYELSKGHGFSQILGSLSGSTVFGIRQDVLRTIKIVIPDLSLQQRFDETVLPQLKQIKNLEEENRQLAKLREWLIPMLMNGQISVK
;
A
#
# COMPACT_ATOMS: atom_id res chain seq x y z
N MET A 1 3.39 12.60 16.11
CA MET A 1 3.48 11.75 14.89
C MET A 1 4.94 11.65 14.50
N GLY A 2 5.50 10.44 14.52
CA GLY A 2 6.93 10.20 14.31
C GLY A 2 7.40 10.66 12.93
N LYS A 3 8.48 11.44 12.89
CA LYS A 3 9.28 11.65 11.69
C LYS A 3 9.93 10.30 11.36
N THR A 4 9.39 9.62 10.35
CA THR A 4 10.16 8.58 9.66
C THR A 4 10.76 9.24 8.43
N ASP A 5 12.08 9.27 8.35
CA ASP A 5 12.80 9.81 7.20
C ASP A 5 12.73 8.80 6.06
N TYR A 6 11.92 9.11 5.05
CA TYR A 6 11.81 8.34 3.82
C TYR A 6 12.53 9.08 2.69
N CYS A 7 13.44 8.39 2.00
CA CYS A 7 14.02 8.87 0.75
C CYS A 7 13.21 8.31 -0.42
N LEU A 8 12.57 9.18 -1.20
CA LEU A 8 11.76 8.78 -2.35
C LEU A 8 12.62 8.77 -3.61
N SER A 9 12.52 7.71 -4.41
CA SER A 9 13.15 7.66 -5.72
C SER A 9 12.37 8.51 -6.73
N GLN A 10 12.99 8.77 -7.90
CA GLN A 10 12.44 9.63 -8.95
C GLN A 10 11.07 9.19 -9.49
N ARG A 11 10.68 7.92 -9.29
CA ARG A 11 9.41 7.35 -9.77
C ARG A 11 8.35 7.20 -8.68
N LEU A 12 8.60 7.74 -7.49
CA LEU A 12 7.68 7.68 -6.36
C LEU A 12 7.19 9.07 -5.97
N PHE A 13 5.87 9.18 -5.76
CA PHE A 13 5.25 10.37 -5.21
C PHE A 13 4.67 10.05 -3.84
N ALA A 14 4.94 10.92 -2.85
CA ALA A 14 4.25 10.86 -1.57
C ALA A 14 2.97 11.68 -1.62
N ILE A 15 1.86 11.02 -1.30
CA ILE A 15 0.55 11.66 -1.16
C ILE A 15 0.21 11.69 0.34
N ARG A 16 -0.16 12.87 0.84
CA ARG A 16 -0.55 13.05 2.24
C ARG A 16 -1.98 13.59 2.31
N ALA A 17 -2.84 12.85 2.99
CA ALA A 17 -4.20 13.29 3.25
C ALA A 17 -4.22 14.54 4.14
N ASN A 18 -5.10 15.48 3.82
CA ASN A 18 -5.46 16.55 4.75
C ASN A 18 -6.59 16.06 5.65
N GLN A 19 -6.26 15.72 6.90
CA GLN A 19 -7.18 15.11 7.85
C GLN A 19 -8.39 15.98 8.22
N LYS A 20 -8.39 17.26 7.86
CA LYS A 20 -9.58 18.12 8.00
C LYS A 20 -10.70 17.73 7.04
N PHE A 21 -10.37 17.11 5.91
CA PHE A 21 -11.32 16.79 4.84
C PHE A 21 -11.40 15.31 4.54
N VAL A 22 -10.26 14.60 4.59
CA VAL A 22 -10.19 13.19 4.19
C VAL A 22 -9.27 12.38 5.10
N LEU A 23 -9.75 11.22 5.53
CA LEU A 23 -8.96 10.24 6.28
C LEU A 23 -8.01 9.48 5.35
N SER A 24 -6.86 9.07 5.89
CA SER A 24 -5.80 8.46 5.09
C SER A 24 -6.20 7.11 4.50
N ILE A 25 -7.01 6.33 5.21
CA ILE A 25 -7.47 5.01 4.77
C ILE A 25 -8.48 5.14 3.63
N TYR A 26 -9.44 6.05 3.75
CA TYR A 26 -10.36 6.36 2.66
C TYR A 26 -9.63 6.87 1.41
N LEU A 27 -8.68 7.80 1.57
CA LEU A 27 -7.86 8.27 0.44
C LEU A 27 -7.07 7.13 -0.21
N TYR A 28 -6.47 6.26 0.60
CA TYR A 28 -5.77 5.08 0.11
C TYR A 28 -6.70 4.17 -0.70
N TYR A 29 -7.91 3.93 -0.20
CA TYR A 29 -8.92 3.13 -0.91
C TYR A 29 -9.31 3.75 -2.26
N GLU A 30 -9.64 5.04 -2.29
CA GLU A 30 -10.03 5.74 -3.53
C GLU A 30 -8.96 5.69 -4.61
N LEU A 31 -7.69 5.85 -4.21
CA LEU A 31 -6.56 5.83 -5.13
C LEU A 31 -6.08 4.42 -5.51
N SER A 32 -6.47 3.39 -4.74
CA SER A 32 -6.03 2.00 -4.98
C SER A 32 -7.09 1.12 -5.62
N LYS A 33 -8.37 1.43 -5.38
CA LYS A 33 -9.53 0.59 -5.77
C LYS A 33 -10.76 1.39 -6.18
N GLY A 34 -10.93 2.61 -5.68
CA GLY A 34 -12.07 3.46 -5.97
C GLY A 34 -12.01 4.17 -7.33
N HIS A 35 -12.81 5.23 -7.47
CA HIS A 35 -12.92 5.96 -8.74
C HIS A 35 -11.66 6.73 -9.09
N GLY A 36 -10.88 7.13 -8.08
CA GLY A 36 -9.56 7.73 -8.28
C GLY A 36 -8.62 6.78 -9.02
N PHE A 37 -8.63 5.50 -8.66
CA PHE A 37 -7.82 4.47 -9.32
C PHE A 37 -8.22 4.28 -10.80
N SER A 38 -9.51 4.26 -11.12
CA SER A 38 -9.97 4.14 -12.52
C SER A 38 -9.50 5.32 -13.38
N GLN A 39 -9.53 6.54 -12.84
CA GLN A 39 -9.00 7.73 -13.53
C GLN A 39 -7.49 7.67 -13.71
N ILE A 40 -6.77 7.17 -12.70
CA ILE A 40 -5.33 6.89 -12.79
C ILE A 40 -5.05 5.95 -13.96
N LEU A 41 -5.74 4.81 -14.00
CA LEU A 41 -5.55 3.79 -15.03
C LEU A 41 -5.84 4.34 -16.44
N GLY A 42 -6.92 5.10 -16.60
CA GLY A 42 -7.27 5.73 -17.88
C GLY A 42 -6.28 6.80 -18.34
N SER A 43 -5.48 7.34 -17.42
CA SER A 43 -4.49 8.40 -17.70
C SER A 43 -3.05 7.88 -17.81
N LEU A 44 -2.85 6.56 -17.69
CA LEU A 44 -1.56 5.93 -17.92
C LEU A 44 -1.20 6.06 -19.41
N SER A 45 -0.09 6.74 -19.70
CA SER A 45 0.38 7.00 -21.06
C SER A 45 1.61 6.16 -21.37
N GLY A 46 1.57 5.40 -22.46
CA GLY A 46 2.70 4.64 -23.00
C GLY A 46 2.53 3.12 -22.88
N SER A 47 2.74 2.39 -23.99
CA SER A 47 2.58 0.92 -24.08
C SER A 47 3.74 0.13 -23.46
N THR A 48 4.81 0.80 -23.02
CA THR A 48 6.06 0.13 -22.59
C THR A 48 6.53 0.50 -21.18
N VAL A 49 6.04 1.61 -20.59
CA VAL A 49 6.38 2.00 -19.20
C VAL A 49 5.13 2.58 -18.52
N PHE A 50 4.55 1.83 -17.58
CA PHE A 50 3.43 2.29 -16.77
C PHE A 50 3.90 3.35 -15.76
N GLY A 51 3.68 4.63 -16.07
CA GLY A 51 4.01 5.74 -15.19
C GLY A 51 2.93 6.82 -15.21
N ILE A 52 2.60 7.35 -14.03
CA ILE A 52 1.66 8.48 -13.86
C ILE A 52 2.50 9.74 -13.73
N ARG A 53 2.19 10.78 -14.51
CA ARG A 53 2.84 12.08 -14.36
C ARG A 53 2.21 12.88 -13.21
N GLN A 54 2.99 13.74 -12.56
CA GLN A 54 2.54 14.49 -11.39
C GLN A 54 1.41 15.50 -11.71
N ASP A 55 1.43 16.09 -12.90
CA ASP A 55 0.37 16.97 -13.42
C ASP A 55 -0.96 16.22 -13.49
N VAL A 56 -0.94 15.02 -14.06
CA VAL A 56 -2.12 14.13 -14.17
C VAL A 56 -2.60 13.69 -12.78
N LEU A 57 -1.68 13.36 -11.87
CA LEU A 57 -2.06 12.95 -10.52
C LEU A 57 -2.86 14.05 -9.79
N ARG A 58 -2.59 15.33 -10.08
CA ARG A 58 -3.31 16.47 -9.48
C ARG A 58 -4.68 16.74 -10.09
N THR A 59 -4.98 16.20 -11.27
CA THR A 59 -6.28 16.40 -11.94
C THR A 59 -7.31 15.33 -11.57
N ILE A 60 -6.89 14.24 -10.94
CA ILE A 60 -7.78 13.16 -10.49
C ILE A 60 -8.77 13.71 -9.47
N LYS A 61 -10.05 13.48 -9.73
CA LYS A 61 -11.13 13.87 -8.84
C LYS A 61 -11.58 12.67 -8.03
N ILE A 62 -11.68 12.82 -6.71
CA ILE A 62 -12.24 11.81 -5.82
C ILE A 62 -13.49 12.39 -5.15
N VAL A 63 -14.47 11.53 -4.88
CA VAL A 63 -15.62 11.89 -4.05
C VAL A 63 -15.15 11.86 -2.61
N ILE A 64 -15.47 12.89 -1.84
CA ILE A 64 -15.13 12.96 -0.41
C ILE A 64 -16.45 12.96 0.36
N PRO A 65 -16.82 11.84 1.02
CA PRO A 65 -18.00 11.80 1.87
C PRO A 65 -17.76 12.60 3.15
N ASP A 66 -18.82 12.78 3.93
CA ASP A 66 -18.72 13.41 5.24
C ASP A 66 -17.78 12.62 6.18
N LEU A 67 -17.15 13.33 7.12
CA LEU A 67 -16.16 12.72 8.02
C LEU A 67 -16.74 11.57 8.86
N SER A 68 -18.03 11.63 9.20
CA SER A 68 -18.67 10.58 10.00
C SER A 68 -18.76 9.26 9.24
N LEU A 69 -19.09 9.30 7.95
CA LEU A 69 -19.09 8.11 7.10
C LEU A 69 -17.68 7.58 6.87
N GLN A 70 -16.69 8.46 6.71
CA GLN A 70 -15.29 8.05 6.61
C GLN A 70 -14.82 7.32 7.88
N GLN A 71 -15.22 7.78 9.06
CA GLN A 71 -14.87 7.12 10.32
C GLN A 71 -15.47 5.71 10.41
N ARG A 72 -16.75 5.54 10.04
CA ARG A 72 -17.40 4.22 10.02
C ARG A 72 -16.75 3.26 9.01
N PHE A 73 -16.32 3.80 7.87
CA PHE A 73 -15.54 3.05 6.89
C PHE A 73 -14.20 2.60 7.50
N ASP A 74 -13.46 3.51 8.14
CA ASP A 74 -12.19 3.22 8.78
C ASP A 74 -12.33 2.16 9.88
N GLU A 75 -13.38 2.21 10.70
CA GLU A 75 -13.66 1.20 11.73
C GLU A 75 -13.80 -0.21 11.16
N THR A 76 -14.35 -0.33 9.95
CA THR A 76 -14.56 -1.62 9.28
C THR A 76 -13.29 -2.10 8.56
N VAL A 77 -12.59 -1.18 7.88
CA VAL A 77 -11.47 -1.52 6.98
C VAL A 77 -10.13 -1.61 7.72
N LEU A 78 -9.91 -0.79 8.75
CA LEU A 78 -8.65 -0.77 9.49
C LEU A 78 -8.28 -2.13 10.11
N PRO A 79 -9.19 -2.89 10.75
CA PRO A 79 -8.86 -4.23 11.26
C PRO A 79 -8.40 -5.18 10.16
N GLN A 80 -9.04 -5.13 8.99
CA GLN A 80 -8.70 -5.98 7.84
C GLN A 80 -7.33 -5.63 7.29
N LEU A 81 -7.03 -4.34 7.11
CA LEU A 81 -5.70 -3.88 6.67
C LEU A 81 -4.59 -4.27 7.66
N LYS A 82 -4.87 -4.19 8.97
CA LYS A 82 -3.92 -4.67 10.00
C LYS A 82 -3.67 -6.17 9.88
N GLN A 83 -4.72 -6.96 9.68
CA GLN A 83 -4.58 -8.41 9.50
C GLN A 83 -3.77 -8.75 8.25
N ILE A 84 -4.04 -8.09 7.11
CA ILE A 84 -3.25 -8.25 5.88
C ILE A 84 -1.78 -7.95 6.16
N LYS A 85 -1.47 -6.82 6.81
CA LYS A 85 -0.10 -6.45 7.15
C LYS A 85 0.61 -7.49 8.03
N ASN A 86 -0.10 -8.04 9.02
CA ASN A 86 0.46 -9.06 9.91
C ASN A 86 0.78 -10.34 9.14
N LEU A 87 -0.16 -10.82 8.31
CA LEU A 87 0.04 -12.02 7.48
C LEU A 87 1.18 -11.83 6.48
N GLU A 88 1.33 -10.65 5.88
CA GLU A 88 2.45 -10.34 5.00
C GLU A 88 3.80 -10.38 5.75
N GLU A 89 3.85 -9.91 6.99
CA GLU A 89 5.07 -9.96 7.80
C GLU A 89 5.42 -11.39 8.22
N GLU A 90 4.44 -12.17 8.67
CA GLU A 90 4.62 -13.58 8.99
C GLU A 90 5.12 -14.36 7.77
N ASN A 91 4.51 -14.15 6.59
CA ASN A 91 4.96 -14.78 5.35
C ASN A 91 6.40 -14.37 4.99
N ARG A 92 6.79 -13.11 5.18
CA ARG A 92 8.19 -12.67 4.98
C ARG A 92 9.14 -13.38 5.93
N GLN A 93 8.76 -13.56 7.21
CA GLN A 93 9.59 -14.24 8.20
C GLN A 93 9.72 -15.73 7.88
N LEU A 94 8.63 -16.40 7.51
CA LEU A 94 8.64 -17.80 7.09
C LEU A 94 9.47 -18.02 5.82
N ALA A 95 9.39 -17.10 4.85
CA ALA A 95 10.21 -17.15 3.64
C ALA A 95 11.71 -17.04 3.98
N LYS A 96 12.10 -16.08 4.83
CA LYS A 96 13.49 -15.95 5.30
C LYS A 96 13.96 -17.18 6.07
N LEU A 97 13.11 -17.73 6.93
CA LEU A 97 13.43 -18.95 7.68
C LEU A 97 13.63 -20.13 6.72
N ARG A 98 12.77 -20.29 5.71
CA ARG A 98 12.92 -21.31 4.68
C ARG A 98 14.25 -21.14 3.93
N GLU A 99 14.56 -19.93 3.48
CA GLU A 99 15.83 -19.63 2.80
C GLU A 99 17.04 -19.97 3.67
N TRP A 100 16.96 -19.72 4.97
CA TRP A 100 18.01 -20.07 5.92
C TRP A 100 18.09 -21.58 6.20
N LEU A 101 16.96 -22.29 6.25
CA LEU A 101 16.92 -23.74 6.50
C LEU A 101 17.45 -24.55 5.33
N ILE A 102 17.21 -24.14 4.08
CA ILE A 102 17.67 -24.86 2.87
C ILE A 102 19.16 -25.23 2.93
N PRO A 103 20.12 -24.30 3.15
CA PRO A 103 21.53 -24.64 3.21
C PRO A 103 21.87 -25.53 4.41
N MET A 104 21.20 -25.38 5.55
CA MET A 104 21.45 -26.21 6.73
C MET A 104 20.95 -27.64 6.57
N LEU A 105 19.85 -27.84 5.85
CA LEU A 105 19.36 -29.15 5.45
C LEU A 105 20.29 -29.79 4.41
N MET A 106 20.74 -29.03 3.41
CA MET A 106 21.66 -29.52 2.37
C MET A 106 23.01 -29.95 2.95
N ASN A 107 23.51 -29.24 3.96
CA ASN A 107 24.76 -29.56 4.63
C ASN A 107 24.60 -30.60 5.76
N GLY A 108 23.40 -31.16 5.95
CA GLY A 108 23.10 -32.19 6.94
C GLY A 108 23.18 -31.74 8.40
N GLN A 109 23.28 -30.43 8.66
CA GLN A 109 23.36 -29.86 10.01
C GLN A 109 22.00 -29.92 10.74
N ILE A 110 20.91 -29.99 9.98
CA ILE A 110 19.55 -30.16 10.50
C ILE A 110 18.92 -31.33 9.75
N SER A 111 18.21 -32.20 10.46
CA SER A 111 17.46 -33.32 9.88
C SER A 111 15.98 -33.18 10.27
N VAL A 112 15.10 -33.20 9.28
CA VAL A 112 13.65 -33.22 9.49
C VAL A 112 13.23 -34.67 9.57
N LYS A 113 12.66 -35.08 10.71
CA LYS A 113 12.06 -36.42 10.88
C LYS A 113 10.71 -36.50 10.19
#